data_AF-A0A512UL68-F1
#
_entry.id   AF-A0A512UL68-F1
#
_cell.length_a   1.000
_cell.length_b   1.000
_cell.length_c   1.000
_cell.angle_alpha   90.00
_cell.angle_beta   90.00
_cell.angle_gamma   90.00
#
_symmetry.space_group_name_H-M   'P 1'
#
loop_
_entity.id
_entity.type
_entity.pdbx_description
1 polymer ?
#
loop_
_entity_poly.entity_id
_entity_poly.type
_entity_poly.pdbx_seq_one_letter_code
_entity_poly.pdbx_strand_id
1 'polypeptide(L)'
;MLTLTQLGGSIAAKSDPTARSHNETRTPGYPSSKGWSEKLLFSVKISYNRTYIFQAFNSKTSMLPDFDLSHWWRRKSLTNPRYVVHGCVCLISGVHSETIDENFTPLHSPFFSTMIVPLIIGALVSSSYVAAIKIAVPPPVTRLERDDPVVIRFRVRRILGLCLFLLLTVPAFSVYTNGAADIQTAVRKMGLIPGFTSSHDIHADLVHVAKAWAKIAILYSGPICAYIYTDAHDWRGDIFDNFATLTGIRDHVFAPITEEFVYRAALVTILGPVLSEKSLILYSPLLFGLAHIHHGFTLYHEQKLPLGSAVASSGFQFVYTTLFGIMANTFYINSGYNLWCPIVVHGTCNLLGFPSFETKVTHPKFFYVYCTLLVVGTITFWRIL
;
A
#
# COMPACT_ATOMS: atom_id res chain seq x y z
N MET A 1 7.56 16.68 -44.33
CA MET A 1 8.11 17.71 -45.22
C MET A 1 7.00 18.71 -45.51
N LEU A 2 7.29 20.01 -45.38
CA LEU A 2 6.53 21.19 -45.85
C LEU A 2 4.98 21.22 -45.78
N THR A 3 4.54 22.11 -44.89
CA THR A 3 3.36 23.01 -44.87
C THR A 3 2.69 23.48 -46.18
N LEU A 4 1.35 23.71 -46.07
CA LEU A 4 0.53 24.76 -46.74
C LEU A 4 0.33 24.62 -48.29
N THR A 5 -0.66 25.25 -48.98
CA THR A 5 -1.61 26.35 -48.65
C THR A 5 -2.91 26.30 -49.50
N GLN A 6 -4.00 26.94 -49.02
CA GLN A 6 -5.05 27.70 -49.76
C GLN A 6 -5.85 27.14 -50.97
N LEU A 7 -7.18 27.33 -50.90
CA LEU A 7 -8.15 27.88 -51.90
C LEU A 7 -9.58 27.43 -51.47
N GLY A 8 -10.70 28.15 -51.66
CA GLY A 8 -10.93 29.50 -52.17
C GLY A 8 -12.34 29.63 -52.78
N GLY A 9 -13.27 30.37 -52.17
CA GLY A 9 -14.64 30.54 -52.69
C GLY A 9 -15.61 31.24 -51.73
N SER A 10 -16.55 32.03 -52.26
CA SER A 10 -17.54 32.85 -51.52
C SER A 10 -18.82 33.00 -52.35
N ILE A 11 -19.98 33.28 -51.73
CA ILE A 11 -21.11 33.99 -52.39
C ILE A 11 -22.14 34.58 -51.40
N ALA A 12 -22.51 35.84 -51.67
CA ALA A 12 -23.73 36.60 -51.35
C ALA A 12 -24.39 36.56 -49.94
N ALA A 13 -24.43 37.73 -49.32
CA ALA A 13 -25.31 38.09 -48.20
C ALA A 13 -26.76 38.45 -48.63
N LYS A 14 -27.64 38.69 -47.64
CA LYS A 14 -28.81 39.58 -47.77
C LYS A 14 -29.02 40.37 -46.47
N SER A 15 -29.83 41.44 -46.52
CA SER A 15 -29.68 42.62 -45.66
C SER A 15 -30.77 42.89 -44.62
N ASP A 16 -30.35 43.68 -43.62
CA ASP A 16 -31.06 44.51 -42.60
C ASP A 16 -32.10 45.50 -43.24
N PRO A 17 -32.91 46.35 -42.53
CA PRO A 17 -32.70 46.86 -41.15
C PRO A 17 -33.89 47.32 -40.24
N THR A 18 -33.52 47.84 -39.05
CA THR A 18 -34.16 48.89 -38.20
C THR A 18 -35.45 48.66 -37.37
N ALA A 19 -35.34 48.89 -36.04
CA ALA A 19 -36.23 49.76 -35.22
C ALA A 19 -35.56 50.10 -33.85
N ARG A 20 -35.94 51.21 -33.17
CA ARG A 20 -35.27 51.70 -31.94
C ARG A 20 -36.15 52.61 -31.03
N SER A 21 -36.22 52.34 -29.72
CA SER A 21 -36.65 53.25 -28.62
C SER A 21 -36.31 52.59 -27.26
N HIS A 22 -35.65 53.25 -26.29
CA HIS A 22 -36.18 54.24 -25.30
C HIS A 22 -37.39 53.72 -24.50
N ASN A 23 -37.45 53.71 -23.15
CA ASN A 23 -36.55 54.21 -22.07
C ASN A 23 -36.78 53.31 -20.79
N GLU A 24 -36.39 53.56 -19.52
CA GLU A 24 -35.90 54.75 -18.79
C GLU A 24 -34.87 54.43 -17.65
N THR A 25 -35.19 54.63 -16.35
CA THR A 25 -34.24 54.66 -15.21
C THR A 25 -34.78 54.13 -13.87
N ARG A 26 -33.89 53.60 -12.99
CA ARG A 26 -33.97 53.75 -11.50
C ARG A 26 -32.69 53.28 -10.78
N THR A 27 -32.28 54.03 -9.76
CA THR A 27 -31.20 53.77 -8.77
C THR A 27 -31.58 54.49 -7.46
N PRO A 28 -30.83 54.37 -6.32
CA PRO A 28 -29.75 53.46 -5.95
C PRO A 28 -30.08 52.61 -4.69
N GLY A 29 -29.13 51.77 -4.21
CA GLY A 29 -29.27 51.11 -2.90
C GLY A 29 -28.11 50.19 -2.48
N TYR A 30 -27.38 50.57 -1.44
CA TYR A 30 -26.41 49.79 -0.64
C TYR A 30 -26.40 50.41 0.79
N PRO A 31 -25.93 49.74 1.87
CA PRO A 31 -25.39 48.37 1.94
C PRO A 31 -26.09 47.48 3.00
N SER A 32 -25.77 46.18 3.04
CA SER A 32 -25.41 45.44 4.27
C SER A 32 -25.05 43.98 3.96
N SER A 33 -24.42 43.30 4.93
CA SER A 33 -23.88 41.95 4.79
C SER A 33 -24.79 40.87 5.37
N LYS A 34 -24.92 39.73 4.66
CA LYS A 34 -24.89 38.33 5.17
C LYS A 34 -25.33 37.32 4.11
N GLY A 35 -24.84 36.08 4.25
CA GLY A 35 -25.59 34.89 3.80
C GLY A 35 -25.49 34.48 2.33
N TRP A 36 -24.27 34.17 1.83
CA TRP A 36 -24.18 33.17 0.76
C TRP A 36 -24.49 31.80 1.36
N SER A 37 -25.56 31.13 0.90
CA SER A 37 -25.88 29.74 1.23
C SER A 37 -25.78 28.88 -0.01
N GLU A 38 -24.89 27.89 0.03
CA GLU A 38 -24.49 27.14 -1.15
C GLU A 38 -25.54 26.09 -1.56
N LYS A 39 -25.87 26.07 -2.85
CA LYS A 39 -26.45 24.91 -3.54
C LYS A 39 -25.55 24.51 -4.71
N LEU A 40 -24.43 23.86 -4.42
CA LEU A 40 -23.69 23.12 -5.44
C LEU A 40 -24.05 21.63 -5.39
N LEU A 41 -24.77 21.19 -6.42
CA LEU A 41 -24.87 19.80 -6.80
C LEU A 41 -23.52 19.35 -7.36
N PHE A 42 -22.68 18.68 -6.55
CA PHE A 42 -21.51 17.99 -7.05
C PHE A 42 -21.81 16.51 -7.31
N SER A 43 -22.04 16.18 -8.58
CA SER A 43 -22.05 14.80 -9.05
C SER A 43 -20.59 14.32 -9.15
N VAL A 44 -20.12 13.62 -8.13
CA VAL A 44 -18.74 13.12 -8.06
C VAL A 44 -18.66 11.77 -8.76
N LYS A 45 -18.13 11.74 -10.00
CA LYS A 45 -17.63 10.50 -10.58
C LYS A 45 -16.51 9.95 -9.71
N ILE A 46 -16.58 8.66 -9.38
CA ILE A 46 -15.55 7.97 -8.60
C ILE A 46 -14.27 7.91 -9.43
N SER A 47 -13.27 8.70 -9.03
CA SER A 47 -11.89 8.56 -9.48
C SER A 47 -11.02 8.28 -8.25
N TYR A 48 -10.14 7.28 -8.35
CA TYR A 48 -9.45 6.68 -7.21
C TYR A 48 -8.47 7.64 -6.52
N ASN A 49 -8.94 8.33 -5.48
CA ASN A 49 -8.10 9.14 -4.59
C ASN A 49 -8.24 8.64 -3.14
N ARG A 50 -7.23 7.90 -2.64
CA ARG A 50 -7.26 7.13 -1.37
C ARG A 50 -7.15 8.01 -0.10
N THR A 51 -7.96 9.07 -0.01
CA THR A 51 -7.81 10.14 1.02
C THR A 51 -9.06 10.36 1.88
N TYR A 52 -10.22 9.82 1.48
CA TYR A 52 -11.53 10.22 2.04
C TYR A 52 -11.92 9.63 3.41
N ILE A 53 -11.19 8.64 3.95
CA ILE A 53 -11.52 7.94 5.21
C ILE A 53 -11.73 8.91 6.40
N PHE A 54 -11.06 10.07 6.41
CA PHE A 54 -11.17 11.04 7.51
C PHE A 54 -12.19 12.17 7.32
N GLN A 55 -12.72 12.43 6.11
CA GLN A 55 -13.70 13.52 5.93
C GLN A 55 -15.04 13.23 6.62
N ALA A 56 -15.43 11.96 6.76
CA ALA A 56 -16.63 11.56 7.51
C ALA A 56 -16.56 11.97 9.00
N PHE A 57 -15.39 11.87 9.63
CA PHE A 57 -15.22 12.13 11.07
C PHE A 57 -15.29 13.61 11.45
N ASN A 58 -14.80 14.53 10.60
CA ASN A 58 -14.77 15.96 10.89
C ASN A 58 -16.15 16.65 10.86
N SER A 59 -17.22 15.95 10.47
CA SER A 59 -18.55 16.54 10.28
C SER A 59 -19.41 16.67 11.54
N LYS A 60 -19.00 16.08 12.69
CA LYS A 60 -19.80 16.05 13.93
C LYS A 60 -19.01 16.22 15.24
N THR A 61 -17.93 16.99 15.25
CA THR A 61 -17.21 17.38 16.48
C THR A 61 -17.44 18.86 16.82
N SER A 62 -18.68 19.20 17.14
CA SER A 62 -19.10 20.57 17.50
C SER A 62 -20.20 20.62 18.57
N MET A 63 -20.27 19.61 19.46
CA MET A 63 -21.20 19.56 20.61
C MET A 63 -20.72 18.61 21.74
N LEU A 64 -19.55 18.88 22.33
CA LEU A 64 -19.16 18.39 23.67
C LEU A 64 -18.39 19.51 24.39
N PRO A 65 -18.58 19.68 25.72
CA PRO A 65 -17.90 20.72 26.49
C PRO A 65 -16.44 20.37 26.81
N ASP A 66 -15.65 21.37 27.17
CA ASP A 66 -14.22 21.24 27.44
C ASP A 66 -13.88 20.24 28.54
N PHE A 67 -12.85 19.41 28.29
CA PHE A 67 -12.35 18.42 29.24
C PHE A 67 -10.88 18.68 29.56
N ASP A 68 -10.62 19.33 30.70
CA ASP A 68 -9.27 19.67 31.14
C ASP A 68 -8.44 18.42 31.51
N LEU A 69 -7.26 18.28 30.89
CA LEU A 69 -6.32 17.18 31.09
C LEU A 69 -5.28 17.46 32.20
N SER A 70 -5.30 18.63 32.85
CA SER A 70 -4.32 19.05 33.87
C SER A 70 -4.23 18.13 35.09
N HIS A 71 -5.26 17.33 35.37
CA HIS A 71 -5.48 16.71 36.68
C HIS A 71 -5.06 15.24 36.83
N TRP A 72 -4.61 14.55 35.77
CA TRP A 72 -4.33 13.11 35.81
C TRP A 72 -2.89 12.71 36.21
N TRP A 73 -2.13 13.62 36.83
CA TRP A 73 -0.68 13.44 37.10
C TRP A 73 -0.29 13.54 38.59
N ARG A 74 -1.07 12.95 39.51
CA ARG A 74 -0.67 12.92 40.95
C ARG A 74 -1.26 11.77 41.80
N ARG A 75 -0.35 10.93 42.32
CA ARG A 75 -0.55 9.86 43.34
C ARG A 75 -1.39 8.65 42.83
N LYS A 76 -1.24 7.43 43.36
CA LYS A 76 -0.44 6.94 44.50
C LYS A 76 0.57 5.87 44.06
N SER A 77 1.74 5.85 44.69
CA SER A 77 2.49 4.61 44.93
C SER A 77 1.91 3.89 46.16
N LEU A 78 1.95 2.55 46.15
CA LEU A 78 2.07 1.70 47.35
C LEU A 78 2.32 0.24 46.93
N THR A 79 3.19 -0.43 47.69
CA THR A 79 3.54 -1.86 47.71
C THR A 79 2.31 -2.81 47.79
N ASN A 80 2.36 -4.10 47.41
CA ASN A 80 3.49 -5.05 47.28
C ASN A 80 3.18 -6.17 46.21
N PRO A 81 4.10 -7.10 45.88
CA PRO A 81 4.09 -7.83 44.60
C PRO A 81 3.57 -9.28 44.61
N ARG A 82 3.24 -9.78 43.41
CA ARG A 82 3.46 -11.17 42.91
C ARG A 82 3.35 -11.19 41.38
N TYR A 83 3.81 -12.28 40.75
CA TYR A 83 3.88 -12.50 39.29
C TYR A 83 4.90 -11.62 38.53
N VAL A 84 6.19 -11.97 38.69
CA VAL A 84 7.24 -11.60 37.73
C VAL A 84 7.09 -12.51 36.50
N VAL A 85 7.01 -11.93 35.31
CA VAL A 85 7.08 -12.68 34.05
C VAL A 85 8.55 -12.94 33.73
N HIS A 86 8.95 -14.21 33.68
CA HIS A 86 10.26 -14.64 33.20
C HIS A 86 10.23 -14.88 31.68
N GLY A 87 11.31 -14.48 30.99
CA GLY A 87 11.52 -14.68 29.55
C GLY A 87 11.48 -13.37 28.76
N CYS A 88 12.54 -12.94 28.05
CA CYS A 88 13.87 -13.53 27.91
C CYS A 88 14.97 -12.45 27.90
N VAL A 89 15.85 -12.47 28.90
CA VAL A 89 17.19 -11.88 28.84
C VAL A 89 18.14 -12.94 29.40
N CYS A 90 18.75 -13.72 28.51
CA CYS A 90 19.62 -14.85 28.90
C CYS A 90 20.76 -15.05 27.88
N LEU A 91 21.53 -13.99 27.69
CA LEU A 91 22.91 -14.03 27.18
C LEU A 91 23.72 -13.05 28.03
N ILE A 92 25.03 -13.28 28.16
CA ILE A 92 25.96 -12.51 29.02
C ILE A 92 25.74 -12.72 30.53
N SER A 93 25.92 -13.96 31.01
CA SER A 93 26.48 -14.25 32.35
C SER A 93 26.87 -15.73 32.43
N GLY A 94 28.13 -16.02 32.13
CA GLY A 94 28.65 -17.40 32.03
C GLY A 94 30.15 -17.47 32.30
N VAL A 95 30.59 -16.82 33.38
CA VAL A 95 32.00 -16.92 33.82
C VAL A 95 32.15 -18.21 34.62
N HIS A 96 32.91 -19.15 34.07
CA HIS A 96 33.60 -20.19 34.85
C HIS A 96 35.09 -20.06 34.60
N SER A 97 35.88 -20.32 35.65
CA SER A 97 37.31 -20.03 35.69
C SER A 97 38.11 -21.24 35.25
N GLU A 98 38.54 -21.26 33.99
CA GLU A 98 39.62 -22.13 33.52
C GLU A 98 40.80 -21.29 33.01
N THR A 99 41.95 -21.93 32.83
CA THR A 99 43.29 -21.31 32.92
C THR A 99 43.63 -20.31 31.81
N ILE A 100 44.52 -19.37 32.14
CA ILE A 100 45.10 -18.40 31.20
C ILE A 100 46.05 -19.13 30.25
N ASP A 101 45.69 -19.18 28.97
CA ASP A 101 46.61 -19.40 27.85
C ASP A 101 46.90 -18.08 27.14
N GLU A 102 48.16 -17.67 27.07
CA GLU A 102 48.59 -16.44 26.41
C GLU A 102 48.62 -16.57 24.88
N ASN A 103 47.46 -16.56 24.23
CA ASN A 103 47.35 -16.44 22.77
C ASN A 103 46.21 -15.49 22.36
N PHE A 104 46.42 -14.19 22.59
CA PHE A 104 45.47 -13.13 22.22
C PHE A 104 45.43 -12.88 20.70
N THR A 105 44.86 -13.82 19.96
CA THR A 105 44.39 -13.56 18.59
C THR A 105 43.13 -12.70 18.64
N PRO A 106 43.00 -11.63 17.83
CA PRO A 106 41.83 -10.77 17.89
C PRO A 106 40.61 -11.52 17.34
N LEU A 107 39.65 -11.81 18.22
CA LEU A 107 38.42 -12.53 17.88
C LEU A 107 37.46 -11.65 17.05
N HIS A 108 37.81 -11.44 15.78
CA HIS A 108 36.88 -11.00 14.73
C HIS A 108 35.83 -12.10 14.49
N SER A 109 34.89 -12.25 15.43
CA SER A 109 33.96 -13.37 15.43
C SER A 109 33.10 -13.39 14.16
N PRO A 110 33.16 -14.45 13.34
CA PRO A 110 32.40 -14.50 12.08
C PRO A 110 30.89 -14.50 12.31
N PHE A 111 30.43 -14.88 13.50
CA PHE A 111 29.02 -14.82 13.90
C PHE A 111 28.42 -13.41 13.84
N PHE A 112 29.15 -12.37 14.25
CA PHE A 112 28.62 -11.01 14.30
C PHE A 112 28.47 -10.41 12.90
N SER A 113 29.41 -10.69 11.99
CA SER A 113 29.33 -10.27 10.59
C SER A 113 28.28 -11.05 9.80
N THR A 114 28.14 -12.38 10.00
CA THR A 114 27.13 -13.19 9.29
C THR A 114 25.69 -12.81 9.64
N MET A 115 25.42 -12.33 10.85
CA MET A 115 24.07 -11.91 11.25
C MET A 115 23.73 -10.49 10.77
N ILE A 116 24.69 -9.56 10.85
CA ILE A 116 24.43 -8.14 10.56
C ILE A 116 24.31 -7.85 9.05
N VAL A 117 25.11 -8.50 8.20
CA VAL A 117 25.13 -8.21 6.76
C VAL A 117 23.75 -8.47 6.10
N PRO A 118 23.07 -9.61 6.30
CA PRO A 118 21.71 -9.83 5.80
C PRO A 118 20.68 -8.79 6.29
N LEU A 119 20.78 -8.32 7.54
CA LEU A 119 19.88 -7.30 8.08
C LEU A 119 20.07 -5.93 7.38
N ILE A 120 21.32 -5.51 7.18
CA ILE A 120 21.65 -4.26 6.47
C ILE A 120 21.23 -4.35 5.00
N ILE A 121 21.54 -5.45 4.31
CA ILE A 121 21.16 -5.66 2.90
C ILE A 121 19.63 -5.73 2.77
N GLY A 122 18.92 -6.36 3.72
CA GLY A 122 17.46 -6.37 3.76
C GLY A 122 16.86 -4.97 3.88
N ALA A 123 17.37 -4.14 4.79
CA ALA A 123 16.94 -2.75 4.95
C ALA A 123 17.24 -1.88 3.71
N LEU A 124 18.35 -2.12 3.03
CA LEU A 124 18.68 -1.46 1.76
C LEU A 124 17.72 -1.89 0.63
N VAL A 125 17.42 -3.19 0.51
CA VAL A 125 16.50 -3.71 -0.51
C VAL A 125 15.06 -3.25 -0.26
N SER A 126 14.58 -3.23 0.98
CA SER A 126 13.26 -2.67 1.30
C SER A 126 13.17 -1.16 1.05
N SER A 127 14.28 -0.43 1.19
CA SER A 127 14.34 1.01 0.88
C SER A 127 14.47 1.28 -0.63
N SER A 128 15.03 0.34 -1.38
CA SER A 128 15.38 0.50 -2.80
C SER A 128 14.18 0.80 -3.71
N TYR A 129 13.00 0.25 -3.40
CA TYR A 129 11.78 0.46 -4.18
C TYR A 129 11.31 1.94 -4.12
N VAL A 130 11.20 2.51 -2.92
CA VAL A 130 10.88 3.93 -2.73
C VAL A 130 11.98 4.82 -3.32
N ALA A 131 13.25 4.44 -3.13
CA ALA A 131 14.39 5.16 -3.68
C ALA A 131 14.37 5.20 -5.23
N ALA A 132 14.06 4.10 -5.90
CA ALA A 132 13.99 4.03 -7.36
C ALA A 132 12.90 4.94 -7.96
N ILE A 133 11.80 5.15 -7.22
CA ILE A 133 10.66 6.01 -7.59
C ILE A 133 10.92 7.50 -7.26
N LYS A 134 11.53 7.80 -6.11
CA LYS A 134 11.63 9.17 -5.56
C LYS A 134 13.01 9.84 -5.76
N ILE A 135 14.10 9.08 -5.93
CA ILE A 135 15.45 9.64 -6.10
C ILE A 135 15.82 9.75 -7.58
N ALA A 136 16.50 10.85 -7.93
CA ALA A 136 16.95 11.19 -9.30
C ALA A 136 15.81 11.28 -10.33
N VAL A 137 14.64 11.78 -9.92
CA VAL A 137 13.54 12.12 -10.83
C VAL A 137 13.88 13.42 -11.60
N PRO A 138 13.90 13.43 -12.94
CA PRO A 138 14.22 14.62 -13.71
C PRO A 138 13.20 15.76 -13.48
N PRO A 139 13.61 17.04 -13.39
CA PRO A 139 12.70 18.16 -13.14
C PRO A 139 11.45 18.26 -14.06
N PRO A 140 11.49 17.89 -15.36
CA PRO A 140 10.28 17.83 -16.18
C PRO A 140 9.26 16.79 -15.71
N VAL A 141 9.71 15.67 -15.13
CA VAL A 141 8.86 14.58 -14.61
C VAL A 141 8.35 14.91 -13.22
N THR A 142 9.16 15.58 -12.38
CA THR A 142 8.79 15.99 -11.01
C THR A 142 7.67 17.03 -10.96
N ARG A 143 7.40 17.74 -12.07
CA ARG A 143 6.32 18.75 -12.20
C ARG A 143 4.99 18.19 -12.69
N LEU A 144 4.95 16.92 -13.10
CA LEU A 144 3.76 16.26 -13.63
C LEU A 144 3.04 15.47 -12.52
N GLU A 145 1.73 15.29 -12.68
CA GLU A 145 0.90 14.56 -11.71
C GLU A 145 1.25 13.06 -11.66
N ARG A 146 0.89 12.38 -10.56
CA ARG A 146 1.15 10.94 -10.35
C ARG A 146 0.74 10.08 -11.55
N ASP A 147 -0.39 10.42 -12.15
CA ASP A 147 -1.11 9.62 -13.14
C ASP A 147 -0.81 10.04 -14.58
N ASP A 148 0.09 11.01 -14.78
CA ASP A 148 0.60 11.38 -16.10
C ASP A 148 1.34 10.18 -16.76
N PRO A 149 1.06 9.85 -18.04
CA PRO A 149 1.68 8.72 -18.72
C PRO A 149 3.22 8.74 -18.77
N VAL A 150 3.86 9.91 -18.77
CA VAL A 150 5.32 10.06 -18.70
C VAL A 150 5.82 9.68 -17.31
N VAL A 151 5.14 10.11 -16.25
CA VAL A 151 5.45 9.75 -14.86
C VAL A 151 5.29 8.25 -14.63
N ILE A 152 4.20 7.65 -15.12
CA ILE A 152 3.98 6.19 -15.01
C ILE A 152 5.09 5.43 -15.76
N ARG A 153 5.35 5.75 -17.04
CA ARG A 153 6.39 5.09 -17.85
C ARG A 153 7.79 5.24 -17.25
N PHE A 154 8.12 6.41 -16.68
CA PHE A 154 9.37 6.63 -15.98
C PHE A 154 9.51 5.70 -14.76
N ARG A 155 8.49 5.65 -13.88
CA ARG A 155 8.49 4.81 -12.68
C ARG A 155 8.54 3.32 -13.03
N VAL A 156 7.73 2.87 -13.98
CA VAL A 156 7.74 1.49 -14.49
C VAL A 156 9.14 1.09 -14.96
N ARG A 157 9.82 1.91 -15.77
CA ARG A 157 11.17 1.61 -16.25
C ARG A 157 12.23 1.59 -15.13
N ARG A 158 12.09 2.45 -14.10
CA ARG A 158 12.96 2.46 -12.91
C ARG A 158 12.78 1.20 -12.06
N ILE A 159 11.53 0.80 -11.80
CA ILE A 159 11.21 -0.41 -11.03
C ILE A 159 11.62 -1.68 -11.78
N LEU A 160 11.38 -1.78 -13.09
CA LEU A 160 11.86 -2.93 -13.88
C LEU A 160 13.39 -3.09 -13.83
N GLY A 161 14.14 -1.98 -13.88
CA GLY A 161 15.59 -2.00 -13.71
C GLY A 161 16.03 -2.47 -12.32
N LEU A 162 15.31 -2.06 -11.27
CA LEU A 162 15.53 -2.54 -9.90
C LEU A 162 15.22 -4.04 -9.76
N CYS A 163 14.07 -4.50 -10.27
CA CYS A 163 13.68 -5.91 -10.22
C CYS A 163 14.69 -6.80 -10.95
N LEU A 164 15.19 -6.37 -12.12
CA LEU A 164 16.25 -7.09 -12.84
C LEU A 164 17.57 -7.13 -12.05
N PHE A 165 17.99 -6.02 -11.45
CA PHE A 165 19.18 -5.97 -10.61
C PHE A 165 19.07 -6.92 -9.40
N LEU A 166 17.93 -6.92 -8.71
CA LEU A 166 17.68 -7.82 -7.58
C LEU A 166 17.58 -9.28 -8.01
N LEU A 167 16.96 -9.58 -9.15
CA LEU A 167 16.87 -10.95 -9.71
C LEU A 167 18.26 -11.55 -9.98
N LEU A 168 19.23 -10.73 -10.38
CA LEU A 168 20.61 -11.17 -10.65
C LEU A 168 21.47 -11.24 -9.37
N THR A 169 21.25 -10.35 -8.40
CA THR A 169 22.11 -10.22 -7.21
C THR A 169 21.65 -11.01 -5.99
N VAL A 170 20.34 -11.13 -5.76
CA VAL A 170 19.79 -11.82 -4.58
C VAL A 170 20.11 -13.32 -4.56
N PRO A 171 20.00 -14.08 -5.67
CA PRO A 171 20.38 -15.49 -5.67
C PRO A 171 21.85 -15.71 -5.29
N ALA A 172 22.76 -14.90 -5.84
CA ALA A 172 24.19 -14.96 -5.54
C ALA A 172 24.48 -14.59 -4.07
N PHE A 173 23.81 -13.56 -3.54
CA PHE A 173 23.92 -13.19 -2.13
C PHE A 173 23.39 -14.28 -1.19
N SER A 174 22.29 -14.94 -1.53
CA SER A 174 21.70 -16.03 -0.74
C SER A 174 22.64 -17.24 -0.65
N VAL A 175 23.34 -17.58 -1.74
CA VAL A 175 24.39 -18.62 -1.72
C VAL A 175 25.59 -18.18 -0.88
N TYR A 176 26.09 -16.95 -1.11
CA TYR A 176 27.23 -16.40 -0.36
C TYR A 176 27.00 -16.35 1.17
N THR A 177 25.74 -16.18 1.59
CA THR A 177 25.33 -16.15 3.01
C THR A 177 24.83 -17.51 3.55
N ASN A 178 24.99 -18.60 2.78
CA ASN A 178 24.51 -19.95 3.10
C ASN A 178 22.98 -20.08 3.30
N GLY A 179 22.20 -19.12 2.80
CA GLY A 179 20.72 -19.18 2.76
C GLY A 179 20.16 -20.16 1.72
N ALA A 180 20.98 -20.55 0.74
CA ALA A 180 20.68 -21.57 -0.26
C ALA A 180 21.95 -22.35 -0.62
N ALA A 181 21.82 -23.65 -0.90
CA ALA A 181 22.96 -24.50 -1.27
C ALA A 181 23.54 -24.14 -2.65
N ASP A 182 22.70 -23.68 -3.57
CA ASP A 182 23.09 -23.25 -4.91
C ASP A 182 22.15 -22.15 -5.45
N ILE A 183 22.53 -21.56 -6.58
CA ILE A 183 21.76 -20.49 -7.24
C ILE A 183 20.38 -20.99 -7.68
N GLN A 184 20.25 -22.27 -8.05
CA GLN A 184 18.98 -22.83 -8.48
C GLN A 184 17.96 -22.83 -7.32
N THR A 185 18.40 -23.28 -6.15
CA THR A 185 17.65 -23.31 -4.89
C THR A 185 17.29 -21.89 -4.44
N ALA A 186 18.20 -20.93 -4.59
CA ALA A 186 17.91 -19.52 -4.30
C ALA A 186 16.82 -18.95 -5.23
N VAL A 187 16.87 -19.25 -6.54
CA VAL A 187 15.83 -18.83 -7.49
C VAL A 187 14.49 -19.54 -7.24
N ARG A 188 14.49 -20.82 -6.84
CA ARG A 188 13.27 -21.54 -6.41
C ARG A 188 12.62 -20.86 -5.19
N LYS A 189 13.42 -20.45 -4.19
CA LYS A 189 12.98 -19.68 -3.02
C LYS A 189 12.45 -18.28 -3.32
N MET A 190 12.67 -17.74 -4.54
CA MET A 190 12.06 -16.49 -5.02
C MET A 190 10.68 -16.70 -5.67
N GLY A 191 10.23 -17.94 -5.89
CA GLY A 191 8.81 -18.23 -6.16
C GLY A 191 8.23 -17.79 -7.50
N LEU A 192 9.09 -17.43 -8.46
CA LEU A 192 8.70 -16.64 -9.64
C LEU A 192 7.88 -17.43 -10.68
N ILE A 193 8.09 -18.75 -10.78
CA ILE A 193 7.55 -19.60 -11.84
C ILE A 193 6.80 -20.78 -11.19
N PRO A 194 5.47 -20.91 -11.37
CA PRO A 194 4.70 -22.07 -10.89
C PRO A 194 5.25 -23.40 -11.43
N GLY A 195 5.31 -24.42 -10.59
CA GLY A 195 5.96 -25.70 -10.88
C GLY A 195 7.49 -25.71 -10.71
N PHE A 196 8.12 -24.52 -10.65
CA PHE A 196 9.53 -24.35 -10.28
C PHE A 196 9.69 -23.68 -8.89
N THR A 197 8.63 -23.64 -8.10
CA THR A 197 8.68 -23.29 -6.67
C THR A 197 9.21 -24.49 -5.85
N SER A 198 9.17 -24.40 -4.51
CA SER A 198 9.47 -25.52 -3.63
C SER A 198 8.44 -26.66 -3.72
N SER A 199 7.26 -26.42 -4.31
CA SER A 199 6.20 -27.43 -4.53
C SER A 199 6.61 -28.51 -5.54
N HIS A 200 7.49 -28.18 -6.49
CA HIS A 200 7.88 -29.02 -7.64
C HIS A 200 6.73 -29.55 -8.54
N ASP A 201 5.51 -29.04 -8.35
CA ASP A 201 4.33 -29.36 -9.13
C ASP A 201 3.53 -28.08 -9.44
N ILE A 202 3.17 -27.94 -10.72
CA ILE A 202 2.36 -26.82 -11.22
C ILE A 202 0.90 -26.92 -10.75
N HIS A 203 0.36 -28.13 -10.54
CA HIS A 203 -1.01 -28.31 -10.07
C HIS A 203 -1.15 -27.89 -8.60
N ALA A 204 -0.23 -28.32 -7.73
CA ALA A 204 -0.12 -27.85 -6.35
C ALA A 204 -0.03 -26.31 -6.28
N ASP A 205 0.83 -25.69 -7.10
CA ASP A 205 0.98 -24.24 -7.14
C ASP A 205 -0.26 -23.49 -7.61
N LEU A 206 -0.94 -23.95 -8.66
CA LEU A 206 -2.20 -23.38 -9.11
C LEU A 206 -3.30 -23.54 -8.04
N VAL A 207 -3.32 -24.67 -7.33
CA VAL A 207 -4.21 -24.90 -6.18
C VAL A 207 -3.88 -23.98 -5.00
N HIS A 208 -2.60 -23.66 -4.75
CA HIS A 208 -2.21 -22.69 -3.73
C HIS A 208 -2.69 -21.27 -4.08
N VAL A 209 -2.52 -20.84 -5.34
CA VAL A 209 -3.01 -19.53 -5.82
C VAL A 209 -4.55 -19.46 -5.73
N ALA A 210 -5.26 -20.49 -6.17
CA ALA A 210 -6.71 -20.56 -6.09
C ALA A 210 -7.23 -20.52 -4.64
N LYS A 211 -6.57 -21.25 -3.72
CA LYS A 211 -6.87 -21.19 -2.28
C LYS A 211 -6.61 -19.80 -1.70
N ALA A 212 -5.51 -19.15 -2.07
CA ALA A 212 -5.16 -17.81 -1.59
C ALA A 212 -6.21 -16.77 -2.03
N TRP A 213 -6.58 -16.77 -3.32
CA TRP A 213 -7.65 -15.92 -3.85
C TRP A 213 -9.00 -16.20 -3.16
N ALA A 214 -9.37 -17.46 -2.98
CA ALA A 214 -10.64 -17.83 -2.33
C ALA A 214 -10.72 -17.35 -0.86
N LYS A 215 -9.63 -17.39 -0.09
CA LYS A 215 -9.61 -16.82 1.28
C LYS A 215 -9.85 -15.29 1.23
N ILE A 216 -9.27 -14.57 0.27
CA ILE A 216 -9.50 -13.12 0.11
C ILE A 216 -10.92 -12.82 -0.37
N ALA A 217 -11.48 -13.60 -1.29
CA ALA A 217 -12.87 -13.44 -1.73
C ALA A 217 -13.88 -13.64 -0.57
N ILE A 218 -13.58 -14.54 0.38
CA ILE A 218 -14.34 -14.69 1.64
C ILE A 218 -14.18 -13.46 2.53
N LEU A 219 -12.95 -12.97 2.75
CA LEU A 219 -12.69 -11.77 3.56
C LEU A 219 -13.38 -10.52 3.00
N TYR A 220 -13.40 -10.38 1.67
CA TYR A 220 -14.01 -9.28 0.94
C TYR A 220 -15.45 -9.54 0.47
N SER A 221 -16.14 -10.55 1.01
CA SER A 221 -17.52 -10.86 0.62
C SER A 221 -18.47 -9.67 0.80
N GLY A 222 -18.23 -8.82 1.81
CA GLY A 222 -18.96 -7.55 1.99
C GLY A 222 -18.81 -6.59 0.80
N PRO A 223 -17.60 -6.09 0.50
CA PRO A 223 -17.33 -5.25 -0.68
C PRO A 223 -17.77 -5.86 -2.02
N ILE A 224 -17.58 -7.16 -2.22
CA ILE A 224 -18.01 -7.86 -3.45
C ILE A 224 -19.54 -7.82 -3.58
N CYS A 225 -20.29 -8.17 -2.53
CA CYS A 225 -21.74 -8.09 -2.55
C CYS A 225 -22.26 -6.65 -2.63
N ALA A 226 -21.53 -5.66 -2.11
CA ALA A 226 -21.87 -4.25 -2.27
C ALA A 226 -21.77 -3.85 -3.75
N TYR A 227 -20.62 -4.05 -4.38
CA TYR A 227 -20.41 -3.75 -5.81
C TYR A 227 -21.45 -4.43 -6.72
N ILE A 228 -21.77 -5.71 -6.47
CA ILE A 228 -22.82 -6.44 -7.21
C ILE A 228 -24.22 -5.83 -7.02
N TYR A 229 -24.49 -5.21 -5.86
CA TYR A 229 -25.78 -4.60 -5.54
C TYR A 229 -25.92 -3.15 -6.05
N THR A 230 -24.82 -2.39 -6.13
CA THR A 230 -24.83 -0.96 -6.50
C THR A 230 -24.29 -0.68 -7.90
N ASP A 231 -23.09 -1.15 -8.23
CA ASP A 231 -22.25 -0.54 -9.27
C ASP A 231 -22.03 -1.43 -10.50
N ALA A 232 -22.22 -2.75 -10.38
CA ALA A 232 -22.00 -3.75 -11.43
C ALA A 232 -22.85 -3.60 -12.73
N HIS A 233 -23.60 -2.51 -12.85
CA HIS A 233 -24.32 -2.09 -14.05
C HIS A 233 -23.38 -1.79 -15.24
N ASP A 234 -22.15 -1.31 -15.01
CA ASP A 234 -21.12 -1.15 -16.06
C ASP A 234 -19.81 -1.87 -15.73
N TRP A 235 -19.93 -3.15 -15.36
CA TRP A 235 -18.79 -4.03 -15.10
C TRP A 235 -17.79 -4.14 -16.26
N ARG A 236 -18.18 -3.75 -17.48
CA ARG A 236 -17.31 -3.72 -18.66
C ARG A 236 -16.45 -2.45 -18.69
N GLY A 237 -17.04 -1.29 -18.41
CA GLY A 237 -16.29 -0.06 -18.13
C GLY A 237 -15.30 -0.27 -16.99
N ASP A 238 -15.75 -0.84 -15.87
CA ASP A 238 -14.88 -1.13 -14.72
C ASP A 238 -13.70 -2.04 -15.07
N ILE A 239 -13.92 -3.15 -15.79
CA ILE A 239 -12.81 -4.03 -16.22
C ILE A 239 -11.86 -3.30 -17.17
N PHE A 240 -12.37 -2.46 -18.08
CA PHE A 240 -11.52 -1.68 -18.98
C PHE A 240 -10.67 -0.66 -18.20
N ASP A 241 -11.28 0.10 -17.29
CA ASP A 241 -10.57 1.12 -16.52
C ASP A 241 -9.52 0.51 -15.58
N ASN A 242 -9.84 -0.62 -14.93
CA ASN A 242 -8.92 -1.29 -14.00
C ASN A 242 -7.85 -2.18 -14.68
N PHE A 243 -8.06 -2.69 -15.90
CA PHE A 243 -7.15 -3.67 -16.53
C PHE A 243 -6.71 -3.38 -17.97
N ALA A 244 -7.30 -2.40 -18.67
CA ALA A 244 -6.89 -1.98 -20.01
C ALA A 244 -6.27 -0.57 -20.06
N THR A 245 -6.48 0.28 -19.06
CA THR A 245 -5.81 1.59 -18.97
C THR A 245 -4.40 1.48 -18.38
N LEU A 246 -3.53 2.44 -18.71
CA LEU A 246 -2.17 2.54 -18.15
C LEU A 246 -2.17 2.71 -16.62
N THR A 247 -3.19 3.37 -16.07
CA THR A 247 -3.34 3.60 -14.63
C THR A 247 -3.85 2.34 -13.91
N GLY A 248 -4.85 1.66 -14.49
CA GLY A 248 -5.36 0.39 -13.96
C GLY A 248 -4.31 -0.71 -13.96
N ILE A 249 -3.65 -0.93 -15.11
CA ILE A 249 -2.54 -1.90 -15.22
C ILE A 249 -1.41 -1.57 -14.23
N ARG A 250 -1.14 -0.29 -13.95
CA ARG A 250 -0.17 0.12 -12.93
C ARG A 250 -0.59 -0.33 -11.53
N ASP A 251 -1.81 -0.02 -11.10
CA ASP A 251 -2.23 -0.17 -9.70
C ASP A 251 -2.74 -1.59 -9.35
N HIS A 252 -3.30 -2.33 -10.31
CA HIS A 252 -3.88 -3.67 -10.10
C HIS A 252 -3.02 -4.84 -10.59
N VAL A 253 -1.98 -4.57 -11.41
CA VAL A 253 -1.09 -5.62 -11.95
C VAL A 253 0.38 -5.31 -11.65
N PHE A 254 0.92 -4.18 -12.13
CA PHE A 254 2.35 -3.90 -12.06
C PHE A 254 2.85 -3.65 -10.63
N ALA A 255 2.17 -2.80 -9.85
CA ALA A 255 2.55 -2.53 -8.47
C ALA A 255 2.45 -3.79 -7.60
N PRO A 256 1.33 -4.57 -7.61
CA PRO A 256 1.28 -5.89 -6.99
C PRO A 256 2.46 -6.80 -7.34
N ILE A 257 2.73 -7.05 -8.63
CA ILE A 257 3.83 -7.94 -9.05
C ILE A 257 5.18 -7.46 -8.51
N THR A 258 5.47 -6.16 -8.60
CA THR A 258 6.80 -5.63 -8.28
C THR A 258 7.03 -5.39 -6.79
N GLU A 259 5.98 -5.09 -6.03
CA GLU A 259 6.05 -4.96 -4.56
C GLU A 259 6.10 -6.31 -3.87
N GLU A 260 5.33 -7.31 -4.33
CA GLU A 260 5.50 -8.67 -3.85
C GLU A 260 6.88 -9.21 -4.22
N PHE A 261 7.39 -8.96 -5.44
CA PHE A 261 8.76 -9.33 -5.81
C PHE A 261 9.83 -8.73 -4.86
N VAL A 262 9.78 -7.43 -4.56
CA VAL A 262 10.81 -6.81 -3.69
C VAL A 262 10.66 -7.25 -2.23
N TYR A 263 9.45 -7.17 -1.66
CA TYR A 263 9.26 -7.36 -0.23
C TYR A 263 9.05 -8.83 0.19
N ARG A 264 8.72 -9.74 -0.74
CA ARG A 264 8.55 -11.18 -0.46
C ARG A 264 9.69 -11.95 -1.13
N ALA A 265 9.75 -12.01 -2.46
CA ALA A 265 10.77 -12.83 -3.13
C ALA A 265 12.21 -12.41 -2.80
N ALA A 266 12.56 -11.12 -2.96
CA ALA A 266 13.91 -10.64 -2.68
C ALA A 266 14.21 -10.55 -1.17
N LEU A 267 13.39 -9.82 -0.41
CA LEU A 267 13.63 -9.53 1.01
C LEU A 267 13.59 -10.78 1.90
N VAL A 268 12.67 -11.73 1.68
CA VAL A 268 12.63 -12.98 2.48
C VAL A 268 13.82 -13.88 2.15
N THR A 269 14.26 -13.93 0.89
CA THR A 269 15.46 -14.68 0.47
C THR A 269 16.77 -14.10 1.04
N ILE A 270 16.82 -12.77 1.24
CA ILE A 270 17.93 -12.09 1.93
C ILE A 270 17.92 -12.37 3.43
N LEU A 271 16.76 -12.31 4.09
CA LEU A 271 16.64 -12.44 5.55
C LEU A 271 16.57 -13.89 6.05
N GLY A 272 16.32 -14.85 5.17
CA GLY A 272 16.25 -16.29 5.47
C GLY A 272 17.43 -16.93 6.22
N PRO A 273 18.71 -16.48 6.07
CA PRO A 273 19.82 -17.01 6.86
C PRO A 273 19.80 -16.57 8.34
N VAL A 274 19.04 -15.52 8.68
CA VAL A 274 19.11 -14.85 10.00
C VAL A 274 17.77 -14.76 10.74
N LEU A 275 16.65 -15.05 10.06
CA LEU A 275 15.30 -15.05 10.64
C LEU A 275 14.59 -16.38 10.38
N SER A 276 13.92 -16.92 11.41
CA SER A 276 13.00 -18.06 11.25
C SER A 276 11.79 -17.70 10.38
N GLU A 277 11.11 -18.68 9.78
CA GLU A 277 9.88 -18.44 9.00
C GLU A 277 8.81 -17.65 9.78
N LYS A 278 8.63 -17.93 11.08
CA LYS A 278 7.73 -17.16 11.96
C LYS A 278 8.20 -15.71 12.12
N SER A 279 9.51 -15.48 12.23
CA SER A 279 10.12 -14.15 12.29
C SER A 279 9.99 -13.39 10.96
N LEU A 280 10.11 -14.10 9.82
CA LEU A 280 9.92 -13.56 8.48
C LEU A 280 8.47 -13.15 8.24
N ILE A 281 7.50 -13.96 8.69
CA ILE A 281 6.07 -13.63 8.65
C ILE A 281 5.74 -12.41 9.50
N LEU A 282 6.25 -12.32 10.73
CA LEU A 282 5.85 -11.27 11.68
C LEU A 282 6.61 -9.94 11.55
N TYR A 283 7.92 -9.97 11.28
CA TYR A 283 8.78 -8.77 11.40
C TYR A 283 9.21 -8.16 10.06
N SER A 284 9.45 -8.94 9.01
CA SER A 284 9.82 -8.35 7.70
C SER A 284 8.75 -7.43 7.09
N PRO A 285 7.42 -7.62 7.33
CA PRO A 285 6.39 -6.68 6.91
C PRO A 285 6.51 -5.27 7.49
N LEU A 286 7.20 -5.08 8.61
CA LEU A 286 7.48 -3.73 9.16
C LEU A 286 8.25 -2.88 8.14
N LEU A 287 9.11 -3.48 7.33
CA LEU A 287 9.86 -2.77 6.28
C LEU A 287 8.96 -2.34 5.10
N PHE A 288 7.92 -3.12 4.79
CA PHE A 288 6.88 -2.74 3.82
C PHE A 288 5.96 -1.65 4.38
N GLY A 289 5.65 -1.72 5.68
CA GLY A 289 4.96 -0.66 6.43
C GLY A 289 5.73 0.66 6.39
N LEU A 290 6.99 0.64 6.81
CA LEU A 290 7.86 1.83 6.86
C LEU A 290 7.99 2.52 5.50
N ALA A 291 8.05 1.75 4.41
CA ALA A 291 8.10 2.27 3.05
C ALA A 291 6.93 3.21 2.71
N HIS A 292 5.76 3.00 3.33
CA HIS A 292 4.56 3.83 3.11
C HIS A 292 4.53 5.12 3.94
N ILE A 293 5.34 5.27 4.99
CA ILE A 293 5.35 6.48 5.84
C ILE A 293 5.71 7.74 5.04
N HIS A 294 6.43 7.58 3.91
CA HIS A 294 6.76 8.67 2.99
C HIS A 294 5.51 9.38 2.43
N HIS A 295 4.34 8.73 2.39
CA HIS A 295 3.09 9.39 2.00
C HIS A 295 2.69 10.48 3.00
N GLY A 296 2.91 10.28 4.30
CA GLY A 296 2.66 11.32 5.32
C GLY A 296 3.47 12.60 5.09
N PHE A 297 4.70 12.46 4.59
CA PHE A 297 5.52 13.61 4.18
C PHE A 297 4.88 14.36 3.00
N THR A 298 4.41 13.64 1.97
CA THR A 298 3.65 14.22 0.84
C THR A 298 2.37 14.90 1.32
N LEU A 299 1.58 14.29 2.20
CA LEU A 299 0.35 14.89 2.76
C LEU A 299 0.63 16.22 3.48
N TYR A 300 1.69 16.28 4.28
CA TYR A 300 2.05 17.47 5.05
C TYR A 300 2.72 18.56 4.19
N HIS A 301 3.78 18.21 3.44
CA HIS A 301 4.57 19.20 2.71
C HIS A 301 3.99 19.60 1.35
N GLU A 302 3.39 18.67 0.61
CA GLU A 302 2.85 18.92 -0.73
C GLU A 302 1.37 19.35 -0.63
N GLN A 303 0.53 18.58 0.07
CA GLN A 303 -0.92 18.81 0.18
C GLN A 303 -1.35 19.75 1.33
N LYS A 304 -0.41 20.21 2.16
CA LYS A 304 -0.63 21.17 3.26
C LYS A 304 -1.66 20.74 4.32
N LEU A 305 -1.87 19.44 4.48
CA LEU A 305 -2.78 18.91 5.52
C LEU A 305 -2.23 19.21 6.92
N PRO A 306 -3.09 19.40 7.94
CA PRO A 306 -2.65 19.57 9.32
C PRO A 306 -1.78 18.41 9.79
N LEU A 307 -0.72 18.69 10.57
CA LEU A 307 0.27 17.70 10.98
C LEU A 307 -0.38 16.48 11.66
N GLY A 308 -1.36 16.68 12.54
CA GLY A 308 -2.11 15.59 13.19
C GLY A 308 -2.84 14.69 12.20
N SER A 309 -3.44 15.25 11.15
CA SER A 309 -4.13 14.50 10.09
C SER A 309 -3.14 13.72 9.21
N ALA A 310 -2.00 14.33 8.86
CA ALA A 310 -0.95 13.68 8.09
C ALA A 310 -0.30 12.52 8.88
N VAL A 311 -0.04 12.71 10.18
CA VAL A 311 0.47 11.67 11.09
C VAL A 311 -0.56 10.55 11.27
N ALA A 312 -1.84 10.87 11.51
CA ALA A 312 -2.89 9.85 11.68
C ALA A 312 -3.10 9.01 10.40
N SER A 313 -3.12 9.65 9.23
CA SER A 313 -3.23 8.96 7.94
C SER A 313 -2.00 8.08 7.65
N SER A 314 -0.79 8.59 7.90
CA SER A 314 0.46 7.84 7.72
C SER A 314 0.58 6.66 8.69
N GLY A 315 0.19 6.85 9.95
CA GLY A 315 0.15 5.80 10.97
C GLY A 315 -0.87 4.71 10.67
N PHE A 316 -2.07 5.08 10.21
CA PHE A 316 -3.07 4.11 9.73
C PHE A 316 -2.53 3.31 8.54
N GLN A 317 -1.96 4.00 7.53
CA GLN A 317 -1.38 3.34 6.37
C GLN A 317 -0.25 2.37 6.78
N PHE A 318 0.65 2.78 7.67
CA PHE A 318 1.73 1.93 8.21
C PHE A 318 1.20 0.65 8.88
N VAL A 319 0.21 0.77 9.77
CA VAL A 319 -0.38 -0.41 10.45
C VAL A 319 -1.10 -1.30 9.45
N TYR A 320 -1.90 -0.72 8.55
CA TYR A 320 -2.65 -1.46 7.53
C TYR A 320 -1.73 -2.25 6.58
N THR A 321 -0.69 -1.61 6.03
CA THR A 321 0.24 -2.30 5.12
C THR A 321 1.15 -3.29 5.84
N THR A 322 1.49 -3.06 7.12
CA THR A 322 2.18 -4.07 7.94
C THR A 322 1.31 -5.32 8.12
N LEU A 323 0.04 -5.17 8.50
CA LEU A 323 -0.90 -6.30 8.66
C LEU A 323 -1.14 -7.04 7.34
N PHE A 324 -1.30 -6.30 6.23
CA PHE A 324 -1.36 -6.89 4.90
C PHE A 324 -0.08 -7.67 4.55
N GLY A 325 1.09 -7.14 4.88
CA GLY A 325 2.37 -7.81 4.66
C GLY A 325 2.51 -9.11 5.47
N ILE A 326 2.02 -9.15 6.72
CA ILE A 326 1.98 -10.38 7.54
C ILE A 326 1.09 -11.44 6.88
N MET A 327 -0.10 -11.05 6.40
CA MET A 327 -0.99 -11.92 5.65
C MET A 327 -0.35 -12.44 4.36
N ALA A 328 0.27 -11.56 3.57
CA ALA A 328 0.94 -11.91 2.32
C ALA A 328 2.14 -12.85 2.54
N ASN A 329 2.95 -12.61 3.56
CA ASN A 329 4.07 -13.48 3.92
C ASN A 329 3.57 -14.86 4.40
N THR A 330 2.44 -14.90 5.10
CA THR A 330 1.77 -16.17 5.47
C THR A 330 1.34 -16.95 4.23
N PHE A 331 0.72 -16.30 3.24
CA PHE A 331 0.41 -16.95 1.95
C PHE A 331 1.66 -17.38 1.18
N TYR A 332 2.73 -16.57 1.18
CA TYR A 332 3.98 -16.86 0.48
C TYR A 332 4.69 -18.10 1.04
N ILE A 333 4.94 -18.13 2.34
CA ILE A 333 5.71 -19.19 3.00
C ILE A 333 4.88 -20.49 3.06
N ASN A 334 3.61 -20.43 3.48
CA ASN A 334 2.76 -21.62 3.60
C ASN A 334 2.42 -22.30 2.25
N SER A 335 2.71 -21.65 1.11
CA SER A 335 2.52 -22.22 -0.24
C SER A 335 3.79 -22.76 -0.88
N GLY A 336 4.89 -22.91 -0.10
CA GLY A 336 6.17 -23.40 -0.63
C GLY A 336 7.00 -22.31 -1.30
N TYR A 337 6.91 -21.07 -0.82
CA TYR A 337 7.51 -19.88 -1.43
C TYR A 337 6.95 -19.58 -2.83
N ASN A 338 5.63 -19.70 -3.04
CA ASN A 338 5.00 -19.38 -4.33
C ASN A 338 4.56 -17.90 -4.37
N LEU A 339 5.19 -17.09 -5.24
CA LEU A 339 4.98 -15.64 -5.29
C LEU A 339 3.61 -15.24 -5.87
N TRP A 340 2.99 -16.11 -6.67
CA TRP A 340 1.70 -15.81 -7.28
C TRP A 340 0.56 -15.79 -6.25
N CYS A 341 0.72 -16.49 -5.12
CA CYS A 341 -0.23 -16.45 -4.02
C CYS A 341 -0.41 -15.02 -3.46
N PRO A 342 0.64 -14.33 -2.94
CA PRO A 342 0.50 -12.96 -2.47
C PRO A 342 0.28 -11.93 -3.60
N ILE A 343 0.74 -12.16 -4.84
CA ILE A 343 0.46 -11.26 -5.97
C ILE A 343 -1.05 -11.16 -6.25
N VAL A 344 -1.74 -12.30 -6.34
CA VAL A 344 -3.19 -12.32 -6.60
C VAL A 344 -3.97 -11.76 -5.40
N VAL A 345 -3.51 -12.03 -4.19
CA VAL A 345 -4.02 -11.40 -2.95
C VAL A 345 -3.90 -9.86 -3.01
N HIS A 346 -2.72 -9.34 -3.36
CA HIS A 346 -2.46 -7.89 -3.46
C HIS A 346 -3.31 -7.24 -4.55
N GLY A 347 -3.33 -7.77 -5.78
CA GLY A 347 -4.15 -7.24 -6.87
C GLY A 347 -5.63 -7.18 -6.50
N THR A 348 -6.14 -8.22 -5.85
CA THR A 348 -7.53 -8.28 -5.35
C THR A 348 -7.80 -7.24 -4.26
N CYS A 349 -6.91 -7.08 -3.28
CA CYS A 349 -7.03 -6.03 -2.25
C CYS A 349 -6.89 -4.60 -2.83
N ASN A 350 -6.09 -4.39 -3.88
CA ASN A 350 -6.01 -3.08 -4.54
C ASN A 350 -7.27 -2.75 -5.35
N LEU A 351 -7.91 -3.75 -5.97
CA LEU A 351 -9.18 -3.61 -6.70
C LEU A 351 -10.37 -3.36 -5.75
N LEU A 352 -10.49 -4.14 -4.67
CA LEU A 352 -11.63 -4.07 -3.75
C LEU A 352 -11.46 -3.03 -2.62
N GLY A 353 -10.27 -2.44 -2.51
CA GLY A 353 -9.98 -1.28 -1.67
C GLY A 353 -10.08 -1.55 -0.16
N PHE A 354 -10.67 -0.59 0.57
CA PHE A 354 -11.02 -0.74 1.99
C PHE A 354 -12.55 -0.61 2.12
N PRO A 355 -13.22 -1.36 3.01
CA PRO A 355 -14.66 -1.27 3.20
C PRO A 355 -15.19 0.17 3.42
N SER A 356 -15.92 0.72 2.43
CA SER A 356 -16.61 2.00 2.57
C SER A 356 -17.89 1.84 3.40
N PHE A 357 -18.18 2.82 4.25
CA PHE A 357 -19.42 2.91 5.04
C PHE A 357 -20.46 3.85 4.41
N GLU A 358 -20.20 4.39 3.21
CA GLU A 358 -21.13 5.25 2.45
C GLU A 358 -22.41 4.52 2.04
N THR A 359 -22.34 3.18 1.94
CA THR A 359 -23.50 2.27 1.83
C THR A 359 -24.56 2.50 2.91
N LYS A 360 -24.20 3.08 4.06
CA LYS A 360 -25.15 3.52 5.11
C LYS A 360 -26.05 4.67 4.66
N VAL A 361 -25.53 5.58 3.83
CA VAL A 361 -26.21 6.78 3.36
C VAL A 361 -27.03 6.47 2.11
N THR A 362 -26.44 5.72 1.17
CA THR A 362 -27.10 5.38 -0.10
C THR A 362 -28.11 4.24 0.04
N HIS A 363 -27.79 3.20 0.81
CA HIS A 363 -28.58 1.96 0.90
C HIS A 363 -28.74 1.47 2.36
N PRO A 364 -29.40 2.25 3.25
CA PRO A 364 -29.44 1.98 4.70
C PRO A 364 -30.02 0.62 5.11
N LYS A 365 -30.86 -0.02 4.28
CA LYS A 365 -31.35 -1.38 4.52
C LYS A 365 -30.26 -2.44 4.22
N PHE A 366 -29.54 -2.28 3.11
CA PHE A 366 -28.45 -3.18 2.71
C PHE A 366 -27.23 -3.05 3.63
N PHE A 367 -27.01 -1.87 4.22
CA PHE A 367 -25.91 -1.60 5.15
C PHE A 367 -25.76 -2.66 6.27
N TYR A 368 -26.86 -3.15 6.83
CA TYR A 368 -26.81 -4.20 7.86
C TYR A 368 -26.30 -5.54 7.30
N VAL A 369 -26.73 -5.92 6.09
CA VAL A 369 -26.25 -7.12 5.39
C VAL A 369 -24.75 -6.98 5.08
N TYR A 370 -24.33 -5.82 4.60
CA TYR A 370 -22.93 -5.49 4.35
C TYR A 370 -22.06 -5.60 5.61
N CYS A 371 -22.50 -5.03 6.75
CA CYS A 371 -21.80 -5.19 8.02
C CYS A 371 -21.76 -6.66 8.50
N THR A 372 -22.84 -7.43 8.31
CA THR A 372 -22.86 -8.87 8.61
C THR A 372 -21.84 -9.62 7.75
N LEU A 373 -21.76 -9.33 6.44
CA LEU A 373 -20.79 -9.95 5.53
C LEU A 373 -19.35 -9.59 5.89
N LEU A 374 -19.06 -8.37 6.33
CA LEU A 374 -17.72 -8.00 6.82
C LEU A 374 -17.31 -8.81 8.07
N VAL A 375 -18.23 -8.98 9.03
CA VAL A 375 -17.97 -9.76 10.25
C VAL A 375 -17.84 -11.25 9.94
N VAL A 376 -18.77 -11.82 9.17
CA VAL A 376 -18.74 -13.24 8.79
C VAL A 376 -17.54 -13.57 7.91
N GLY A 377 -17.22 -12.71 6.92
CA GLY A 377 -16.03 -12.85 6.08
C GLY A 377 -14.75 -12.83 6.90
N THR A 378 -14.62 -11.90 7.85
CA THR A 378 -13.47 -11.82 8.77
C THR A 378 -13.35 -13.08 9.65
N ILE A 379 -14.43 -13.51 10.30
CA ILE A 379 -14.42 -14.71 11.17
C ILE A 379 -14.10 -15.98 10.35
N THR A 380 -14.65 -16.09 9.14
CA THR A 380 -14.45 -17.25 8.26
C THR A 380 -13.02 -17.27 7.71
N PHE A 381 -12.47 -16.12 7.32
CA PHE A 381 -11.07 -15.96 6.93
C PHE A 381 -10.12 -16.47 8.04
N TRP A 382 -10.27 -15.98 9.28
CA TRP A 382 -9.43 -16.41 10.41
C TRP A 382 -9.58 -17.89 10.79
N ARG A 383 -10.75 -18.50 10.55
CA ARG A 383 -10.98 -19.94 10.80
C ARG A 383 -10.43 -20.86 9.71
N ILE A 384 -10.14 -20.31 8.52
CA ILE A 384 -9.64 -21.07 7.35
C ILE A 384 -8.15 -20.76 7.10
N LEU A 385 -7.54 -19.82 7.82
CA LEU A 385 -6.19 -19.28 7.57
C LEU A 385 -5.06 -20.32 7.70
#